data_AF-A0A1J4X1Z1-F1
#
_entry.id   AF-A0A1J4X1Z1-F1
#
_cell.length_a   1.000
_cell.length_b   1.000
_cell.length_c   1.000
_cell.angle_alpha   90.00
_cell.angle_beta   90.00
_cell.angle_gamma   90.00
#
_symmetry.space_group_name_H-M   'P 1'
#
loop_
_entity.id
_entity.type
_entity.pdbx_description
1 polymer ?
#
loop_
_entity_poly.entity_id
_entity_poly.type
_entity_poly.pdbx_seq_one_letter_code
_entity_poly.pdbx_strand_id
1 'polypeptide(L)'
;MIKKIITILLFLFALPALAYYNPGQPGSFVNDYAGTLTGEQKQALENKLVQFEKETSNEIAVAIIPNLQDDTIENFAVKLFEDWGVGKKGKDNGALVLVAIADRQMRIEVGYGLEGALTDAQSNWIINQVMKPAFRNNDYYGGLDGAVSQIMAATKGEYVPGESQKKTDNGFNPLDMVWFGVFVFIWLASILGRSKSWWAGGIIGAIVGIALIFIFSWLVGLITTLILTPLGLLFDYIVSKQYQAGKASGHIPWWIGGGRGGSSGGFGGGFGGFGGGSSGGGGSSGSW
;
A
#
# COMPACT_ATOMS: atom_id res chain seq x y z
N MET A 1 -20.34 0.00 55.73
CA MET A 1 -18.87 -0.14 55.58
C MET A 1 -18.48 -0.79 54.26
N ILE A 2 -19.11 -1.90 53.84
CA ILE A 2 -18.81 -2.63 52.60
C ILE A 2 -18.81 -1.74 51.34
N LYS A 3 -19.80 -0.83 51.17
CA LYS A 3 -19.81 0.09 50.02
C LYS A 3 -18.57 1.02 49.97
N LYS A 4 -18.10 1.52 51.12
CA LYS A 4 -16.90 2.37 51.18
C LYS A 4 -15.63 1.58 50.89
N ILE A 5 -15.57 0.32 51.33
CA ILE A 5 -14.45 -0.59 51.04
C ILE A 5 -14.40 -0.92 49.55
N ILE A 6 -15.55 -1.20 48.92
CA ILE A 6 -15.63 -1.46 47.47
C ILE A 6 -15.21 -0.22 46.67
N THR A 7 -15.64 0.99 47.05
CA THR A 7 -15.23 2.22 46.35
C THR A 7 -13.73 2.50 46.47
N ILE A 8 -13.13 2.22 47.64
CA ILE A 8 -11.68 2.35 47.84
C ILE A 8 -10.91 1.28 47.04
N LEU A 9 -11.42 0.06 46.97
CA LEU A 9 -10.82 -1.03 46.17
C LEU A 9 -10.87 -0.73 44.66
N LEU A 10 -11.95 -0.09 44.18
CA LEU A 10 -12.13 0.30 42.78
C LEU A 10 -11.18 1.44 42.38
N PHE A 11 -10.85 2.33 43.31
CA PHE A 11 -9.84 3.39 43.09
C PHE A 11 -8.40 2.85 43.16
N LEU A 12 -8.15 1.78 43.92
CA LEU A 12 -6.83 1.12 43.99
C LEU A 12 -6.49 0.31 42.73
N PHE A 13 -7.47 -0.01 41.88
CA PHE A 13 -7.29 -0.74 40.62
C PHE A 13 -7.20 0.15 39.38
N ALA A 14 -7.12 1.48 39.54
CA ALA A 14 -6.80 2.39 38.45
C ALA A 14 -5.30 2.25 38.11
N LEU A 15 -4.95 1.19 37.40
CA LEU A 15 -3.63 1.05 36.78
C LEU A 15 -3.45 2.21 35.79
N PRO A 16 -2.28 2.88 35.78
CA PRO A 16 -1.99 3.87 34.74
C PRO A 16 -2.12 3.17 33.38
N ALA A 17 -2.97 3.71 32.52
CA ALA A 17 -3.01 3.27 31.13
C ALA A 17 -1.71 3.71 30.46
N LEU A 18 -0.95 2.77 29.91
CA LEU A 18 0.22 3.08 29.09
C LEU A 18 -0.27 3.82 27.85
N ALA A 19 0.06 5.10 27.78
CA ALA A 19 -0.56 6.02 26.83
C ALA A 19 0.48 6.49 25.82
N TYR A 20 0.34 6.00 24.60
CA TYR A 20 0.92 6.60 23.40
C TYR A 20 0.66 8.11 23.38
N TYR A 21 1.69 8.87 23.02
CA TYR A 21 1.58 10.28 22.68
C TYR A 21 1.92 10.46 21.20
N ASN A 22 1.15 11.28 20.51
CA ASN A 22 1.45 11.63 19.12
C ASN A 22 2.51 12.75 19.10
N PRO A 23 3.70 12.55 18.50
CA PRO A 23 4.75 13.57 18.44
C PRO A 23 4.43 14.74 17.50
N GLY A 24 3.35 14.64 16.71
CA GLY A 24 2.89 15.62 15.74
C GLY A 24 2.60 14.98 14.38
N GLN A 25 1.92 15.73 13.52
CA GLN A 25 1.74 15.35 12.11
C GLN A 25 3.07 15.49 11.35
N PRO A 26 3.41 14.56 10.45
CA PRO A 26 4.68 14.57 9.76
C PRO A 26 4.73 15.71 8.72
N GLY A 27 5.81 16.48 8.74
CA GLY A 27 6.04 17.56 7.78
C GLY A 27 6.83 17.12 6.54
N SER A 28 7.44 15.94 6.58
CA SER A 28 8.34 15.38 5.58
C SER A 28 8.43 13.85 5.74
N PHE A 29 9.16 13.15 4.88
CA PHE A 29 9.43 11.72 5.09
C PHE A 29 10.35 11.49 6.29
N VAL A 30 11.28 12.41 6.57
CA VAL A 30 12.19 12.37 7.72
C VAL A 30 11.72 13.35 8.80
N ASN A 31 11.31 12.84 9.95
CA ASN A 31 10.81 13.62 11.09
C ASN A 31 11.69 13.35 12.31
N ASP A 32 12.56 14.32 12.62
CA ASP A 32 13.47 14.26 13.76
C ASP A 32 13.00 15.21 14.86
N TYR A 33 12.34 14.65 15.87
CA TYR A 33 11.86 15.35 17.06
C TYR A 33 12.88 15.33 18.20
N ALA A 34 13.96 14.54 18.07
CA ALA A 34 15.03 14.45 19.05
C ALA A 34 16.20 15.41 18.76
N GLY A 35 16.26 15.99 17.55
CA GLY A 35 17.37 16.85 17.12
C GLY A 35 18.67 16.07 16.95
N THR A 36 18.58 14.83 16.49
CA THR A 36 19.70 13.89 16.34
C THR A 36 20.50 14.13 15.05
N LEU A 37 19.83 14.57 13.99
CA LEU A 37 20.41 14.77 12.67
C LEU A 37 20.76 16.25 12.42
N THR A 38 21.84 16.48 11.66
CA THR A 38 22.10 17.81 11.12
C THR A 38 21.09 18.16 10.02
N GLY A 39 20.93 19.45 9.72
CA GLY A 39 20.05 19.89 8.62
C GLY A 39 20.44 19.28 7.26
N GLU A 40 21.73 19.12 7.00
CA GLU A 40 22.27 18.51 5.78
C GLU A 40 21.93 17.01 5.70
N GLN A 41 22.13 16.28 6.80
CA GLN A 41 21.78 14.87 6.91
C GLN A 41 20.29 14.63 6.70
N LYS A 42 19.46 15.43 7.38
CA LYS A 42 18.00 15.38 7.22
C LYS A 42 17.60 15.62 5.76
N GLN A 43 18.16 16.65 5.11
CA GLN A 43 17.83 16.96 3.72
C GLN A 43 18.31 15.90 2.74
N ALA A 44 19.49 15.31 2.96
CA ALA A 44 20.02 14.24 2.11
C ALA A 44 19.11 13.00 2.16
N LEU A 45 18.70 12.60 3.37
CA LEU A 45 17.81 11.47 3.58
C LEU A 45 16.41 11.76 3.01
N GLU A 46 15.89 12.96 3.21
CA GLU A 46 14.61 13.41 2.63
C GLU A 46 14.62 13.33 1.10
N ASN A 47 15.66 13.87 0.45
CA ASN A 47 15.77 13.83 -1.01
C ASN A 47 15.78 12.40 -1.55
N LYS A 48 16.48 11.49 -0.86
CA LYS A 48 16.53 10.07 -1.21
C LYS A 48 15.13 9.43 -1.14
N LEU A 49 14.39 9.69 -0.06
CA LEU A 49 13.05 9.15 0.16
C LEU A 49 12.02 9.72 -0.84
N VAL A 50 12.07 11.03 -1.09
CA VAL A 50 11.24 11.69 -2.11
C VAL A 50 11.48 11.10 -3.50
N GLN A 51 12.75 10.86 -3.86
CA GLN A 51 13.07 10.27 -5.15
C GLN A 51 12.54 8.83 -5.25
N PHE A 52 12.67 8.06 -4.18
CA PHE A 52 12.18 6.68 -4.12
C PHE A 52 10.65 6.59 -4.26
N GLU A 53 9.92 7.47 -3.59
CA GLU A 53 8.46 7.53 -3.70
C GLU A 53 8.02 7.85 -5.13
N LYS A 54 8.72 8.77 -5.81
CA LYS A 54 8.43 9.07 -7.23
C LYS A 54 8.69 7.88 -8.15
N GLU A 55 9.74 7.11 -7.89
CA GLU A 55 10.14 5.97 -8.71
C GLU A 55 9.24 4.74 -8.50
N THR A 56 8.74 4.53 -7.27
CA THR A 56 8.10 3.26 -6.87
C THR A 56 6.73 3.43 -6.23
N SER A 57 6.24 4.65 -6.02
CA SER A 57 5.06 4.98 -5.19
C SER A 57 5.12 4.50 -3.73
N ASN A 58 6.17 3.80 -3.30
CA ASN A 58 6.34 3.31 -1.94
C ASN A 58 6.74 4.46 -1.02
N GLU A 59 6.15 4.49 0.17
CA GLU A 59 6.40 5.55 1.14
C GLU A 59 7.23 4.99 2.29
N ILE A 60 8.40 5.56 2.52
CA ILE A 60 9.22 5.20 3.68
C ILE A 60 9.30 6.43 4.57
N ALA A 61 8.81 6.31 5.79
CA ALA A 61 8.88 7.33 6.83
C ALA A 61 10.04 7.02 7.79
N VAL A 62 10.74 8.05 8.24
CA VAL A 62 11.75 7.97 9.29
C VAL A 62 11.30 8.87 10.43
N ALA A 63 11.12 8.30 11.62
CA ALA A 63 10.73 9.01 12.83
C ALA A 63 11.80 8.82 13.91
N ILE A 64 12.35 9.94 14.40
CA ILE A 64 13.28 9.94 15.52
C ILE A 64 12.62 10.71 16.65
N ILE A 65 12.36 10.03 17.76
CA ILE A 65 11.69 10.57 18.93
C ILE A 65 12.63 10.55 20.14
N PRO A 66 12.45 11.49 21.09
CA PRO A 66 13.31 11.53 22.28
C PRO A 66 13.14 10.29 23.14
N ASN A 67 11.90 9.82 23.36
CA ASN A 67 11.59 8.62 24.13
C ASN A 67 10.18 8.08 23.84
N LEU A 68 9.91 6.87 24.30
CA LEU A 68 8.61 6.18 24.24
C LEU A 68 7.71 6.48 25.44
N GLN A 69 8.23 7.22 26.42
CA GLN A 69 7.63 7.36 27.75
C GLN A 69 7.41 5.98 28.39
N ASP A 70 6.17 5.62 28.68
CA ASP A 70 5.79 4.34 29.30
C ASP A 70 5.17 3.36 28.28
N ASP A 71 5.29 3.59 26.98
CA ASP A 71 4.76 2.69 25.93
C ASP A 71 5.84 1.73 25.37
N THR A 72 5.41 0.65 24.70
CA THR A 72 6.34 -0.23 23.99
C THR A 72 6.61 0.28 22.58
N ILE A 73 7.80 0.02 22.04
CA ILE A 73 8.15 0.47 20.70
C ILE A 73 7.25 -0.15 19.62
N GLU A 74 6.78 -1.38 19.82
CA GLU A 74 5.84 -2.06 18.92
C GLU A 74 4.50 -1.33 18.86
N ASN A 75 3.91 -1.03 20.02
CA ASN A 75 2.63 -0.35 20.10
C ASN A 75 2.75 1.10 19.59
N PHE A 76 3.85 1.78 19.93
CA PHE A 76 4.11 3.14 19.48
C PHE A 76 4.25 3.20 17.96
N ALA A 77 5.01 2.28 17.36
CA ALA A 77 5.22 2.27 15.91
C ALA A 77 3.93 2.03 15.13
N VAL A 78 3.09 1.07 15.56
CA VAL A 78 1.79 0.80 14.92
C VAL A 78 0.89 2.03 14.99
N LYS A 79 0.73 2.63 16.17
CA LYS A 79 -0.10 3.84 16.32
C LYS A 79 0.42 5.02 15.53
N LEU A 80 1.74 5.23 15.53
CA LEU A 80 2.35 6.29 14.75
C LEU A 80 2.17 6.07 13.25
N PHE A 81 2.31 4.83 12.79
CA PHE A 81 2.09 4.45 11.40
C PHE A 81 0.66 4.76 10.95
N GLU A 82 -0.34 4.40 11.77
CA GLU A 82 -1.76 4.68 11.52
C GLU A 82 -2.07 6.19 11.59
N ASP A 83 -1.59 6.88 12.62
CA ASP A 83 -1.82 8.32 12.83
C ASP A 83 -1.25 9.17 11.68
N TRP A 84 -0.09 8.77 11.17
CA TRP A 84 0.55 9.42 10.02
C TRP A 84 -0.01 8.92 8.70
N GLY A 85 -0.69 7.77 8.69
CA GLY A 85 -1.22 7.14 7.49
C GLY A 85 -0.13 6.71 6.52
N VAL A 86 0.99 6.19 7.01
CA VAL A 86 2.17 5.85 6.19
C VAL A 86 1.80 4.82 5.11
N GLY A 87 2.08 5.12 3.85
CA GLY A 87 1.67 4.32 2.69
C GLY A 87 0.47 4.91 1.96
N LYS A 88 0.23 4.47 0.71
CA LYS A 88 -0.94 4.92 -0.05
C LYS A 88 -2.19 4.12 0.35
N LYS A 89 -3.32 4.79 0.53
CA LYS A 89 -4.61 4.16 0.81
C LYS A 89 -4.94 3.06 -0.20
N GLY A 90 -5.26 1.87 0.33
CA GLY A 90 -5.62 0.69 -0.44
C GLY A 90 -4.46 0.02 -1.16
N LYS A 91 -3.23 0.52 -1.02
CA LYS A 91 -2.00 -0.17 -1.42
C LYS A 91 -1.18 -0.63 -0.22
N ASP A 92 -1.28 0.09 0.90
CA ASP A 92 -0.58 -0.22 2.15
C ASP A 92 0.94 -0.38 1.94
N ASN A 93 1.48 0.36 0.98
CA ASN A 93 2.86 0.25 0.49
C ASN A 93 3.81 1.17 1.27
N GLY A 94 3.61 1.21 2.59
CA GLY A 94 4.33 2.08 3.52
C GLY A 94 5.31 1.30 4.40
N ALA A 95 6.42 1.93 4.79
CA ALA A 95 7.30 1.44 5.85
C ALA A 95 7.69 2.60 6.78
N LEU A 96 7.76 2.35 8.09
CA LEU A 96 8.19 3.32 9.09
C LEU A 96 9.42 2.80 9.81
N VAL A 97 10.50 3.58 9.79
CA VAL A 97 11.67 3.39 10.65
C VAL A 97 11.53 4.31 11.85
N LEU A 98 11.20 3.74 13.01
CA LEU A 98 11.07 4.46 14.28
C LEU A 98 12.31 4.25 15.14
N VAL A 99 12.83 5.33 15.72
CA VAL A 99 13.95 5.31 16.66
C VAL A 99 13.63 6.15 17.89
N ALA A 100 13.71 5.54 19.07
CA ALA A 100 13.58 6.21 20.36
C ALA A 100 14.97 6.32 21.02
N ILE A 101 15.50 7.54 21.07
CA ILE A 101 16.91 7.78 21.41
C ILE A 101 17.23 7.47 22.88
N ALA A 102 16.41 7.96 23.82
CA ALA A 102 16.66 7.75 25.24
C ALA A 102 16.48 6.28 25.65
N ASP A 103 15.50 5.59 25.05
CA ASP A 103 15.21 4.18 25.34
C ASP A 103 16.19 3.22 24.65
N ARG A 104 16.97 3.73 23.68
CA ARG A 104 17.86 2.93 22.81
C ARG A 104 17.10 1.80 22.10
N GLN A 105 15.89 2.10 21.64
CA GLN A 105 15.02 1.17 20.93
C GLN A 105 14.73 1.67 19.51
N MET A 106 14.66 0.74 18.57
CA MET A 106 14.36 0.99 17.17
C MET A 106 13.41 -0.08 16.64
N ARG A 107 12.56 0.30 15.69
CA ARG A 107 11.61 -0.60 15.05
C ARG A 107 11.45 -0.23 13.58
N ILE A 108 11.31 -1.25 12.75
CA ILE A 108 10.81 -1.12 11.39
C ILE A 108 9.40 -1.67 11.41
N GLU A 109 8.41 -0.83 11.12
CA GLU A 109 7.01 -1.19 10.93
C GLU A 109 6.72 -1.25 9.43
N VAL A 110 6.05 -2.31 9.00
CA VAL A 110 5.82 -2.57 7.57
C VAL A 110 4.32 -2.59 7.30
N GLY A 111 3.89 -1.89 6.26
CA GLY A 111 2.52 -1.96 5.76
C GLY A 111 2.28 -3.23 4.95
N TYR A 112 1.03 -3.70 4.91
CA TYR A 112 0.66 -4.97 4.27
C TYR A 112 1.14 -5.10 2.82
N GLY A 113 1.19 -3.99 2.07
CA GLY A 113 1.62 -3.98 0.67
C GLY A 113 3.11 -4.22 0.46
N LEU A 114 3.93 -4.17 1.52
CA LEU A 114 5.38 -4.40 1.46
C LEU A 114 5.82 -5.67 2.17
N GLU A 115 4.96 -6.39 2.88
CA GLU A 115 5.34 -7.57 3.69
C GLU A 115 5.97 -8.70 2.86
N GLY A 116 5.62 -8.81 1.57
CA GLY A 116 6.20 -9.79 0.64
C GLY A 116 7.70 -9.57 0.40
N ALA A 117 8.12 -8.31 0.26
CA ALA A 117 9.52 -7.94 0.03
C ALA A 117 10.28 -7.62 1.33
N LEU A 118 9.64 -6.91 2.24
CA LEU A 118 10.21 -6.47 3.51
C LEU A 118 9.62 -7.32 4.64
N THR A 119 10.04 -8.57 4.69
CA THR A 119 9.62 -9.53 5.73
C THR A 119 10.17 -9.16 7.11
N ASP A 120 9.60 -9.75 8.17
CA ASP A 120 10.12 -9.64 9.54
C ASP A 120 11.60 -10.07 9.63
N ALA A 121 11.98 -11.13 8.92
CA ALA A 121 13.35 -11.62 8.87
C ALA A 121 14.30 -10.59 8.23
N GLN A 122 13.87 -9.96 7.14
CA GLN A 122 14.63 -8.92 6.47
C GLN A 122 14.76 -7.67 7.36
N SER A 123 13.66 -7.25 7.99
CA SER A 123 13.63 -6.14 8.93
C SER A 123 14.56 -6.39 10.13
N ASN A 124 14.52 -7.58 10.70
CA ASN A 124 15.39 -8.01 11.80
C ASN A 124 16.87 -8.01 11.40
N TRP A 125 17.17 -8.43 10.16
CA TRP A 125 18.53 -8.38 9.62
C TRP A 125 19.01 -6.95 9.47
N ILE A 126 18.20 -6.04 8.91
CA ILE A 126 18.54 -4.61 8.76
C ILE A 126 18.83 -3.99 10.14
N ILE A 127 17.97 -4.23 11.12
CA ILE A 127 18.16 -3.73 12.48
C ILE A 127 19.47 -4.22 13.08
N ASN A 128 19.75 -5.53 13.03
CA ASN A 128 20.92 -6.10 13.72
C ASN A 128 22.25 -5.89 12.99
N GLN A 129 22.24 -5.88 11.65
CA GLN A 129 23.46 -5.81 10.86
C GLN A 129 23.80 -4.40 10.38
N VAL A 130 22.83 -3.49 10.32
CA VAL A 130 23.03 -2.13 9.81
C VAL A 130 22.84 -1.10 10.92
N MET A 131 21.64 -1.03 11.51
CA MET A 131 21.32 0.03 12.46
C MET A 131 22.08 -0.12 13.78
N LYS A 132 22.01 -1.32 14.38
CA LYS A 132 22.60 -1.62 15.70
C LYS A 132 24.10 -1.33 15.78
N PRO A 133 24.97 -1.80 14.86
CA PRO A 133 26.40 -1.50 14.94
C PRO A 133 26.69 0.00 14.75
N ALA A 134 25.96 0.69 13.86
CA ALA A 134 26.14 2.12 13.65
C ALA A 134 25.74 2.94 14.89
N PHE A 135 24.58 2.64 15.48
CA PHE A 135 24.07 3.35 16.65
C PHE A 135 24.92 3.11 17.90
N ARG A 136 25.55 1.94 18.04
CA ARG A 136 26.55 1.68 19.09
C ARG A 136 27.77 2.60 19.00
N ASN A 137 28.10 3.05 17.79
CA ASN A 137 29.18 4.00 17.54
C ASN A 137 28.70 5.46 17.54
N ASN A 138 27.44 5.71 17.94
CA ASN A 138 26.75 7.01 17.85
C ASN A 138 26.62 7.56 16.41
N ASP A 139 26.76 6.70 15.40
CA ASP A 139 26.52 7.04 14.00
C ASP A 139 25.05 6.80 13.64
N TYR A 140 24.18 7.70 14.12
CA TYR A 140 22.74 7.61 13.87
C TYR A 140 22.38 7.83 12.41
N TYR A 141 23.04 8.79 11.75
CA TYR A 141 22.81 9.05 10.33
C TYR A 141 23.22 7.87 9.46
N GLY A 142 24.42 7.31 9.65
CA GLY A 142 24.87 6.16 8.87
C GLY A 142 23.99 4.94 9.06
N GLY A 143 23.52 4.69 10.29
CA GLY A 143 22.58 3.61 10.57
C GLY A 143 21.22 3.79 9.88
N LEU A 144 20.66 5.00 9.91
CA LEU A 144 19.39 5.33 9.26
C LEU A 144 19.50 5.30 7.73
N ASP A 145 20.54 5.92 7.17
CA ASP A 145 20.78 5.95 5.73
C ASP A 145 21.00 4.55 5.16
N GLY A 146 21.75 3.72 5.89
CA GLY A 146 21.95 2.31 5.56
C GLY A 146 20.63 1.53 5.62
N ALA A 147 19.84 1.70 6.68
CA ALA A 147 18.56 1.02 6.81
C ALA A 147 17.59 1.40 5.68
N VAL A 148 17.43 2.69 5.41
CA VAL A 148 16.62 3.21 4.31
C VAL A 148 17.09 2.62 2.97
N SER A 149 18.41 2.58 2.73
CA SER A 149 18.94 2.03 1.48
C SER A 149 18.64 0.52 1.32
N GLN A 150 18.66 -0.25 2.41
CA GLN A 150 18.29 -1.68 2.38
C GLN A 150 16.78 -1.88 2.19
N ILE A 151 15.95 -1.07 2.86
CA ILE A 151 14.49 -1.10 2.67
C ILE A 151 14.14 -0.77 1.22
N MET A 152 14.75 0.28 0.66
CA MET A 152 14.58 0.64 -0.75
C MET A 152 15.00 -0.51 -1.66
N ALA A 153 16.16 -1.14 -1.42
CA ALA A 153 16.64 -2.26 -2.22
C ALA A 153 15.69 -3.46 -2.19
N ALA A 154 15.14 -3.79 -1.02
CA ALA A 154 14.16 -4.87 -0.87
C ALA A 154 12.86 -4.56 -1.64
N THR A 155 12.40 -3.31 -1.61
CA THR A 155 11.07 -2.91 -2.11
C THR A 155 11.05 -2.34 -3.53
N LYS A 156 12.21 -2.10 -4.16
CA LYS A 156 12.37 -1.47 -5.50
C LYS A 156 11.71 -2.24 -6.67
N GLY A 157 11.24 -3.48 -6.45
CA GLY A 157 10.61 -4.32 -7.47
C GLY A 157 9.15 -4.69 -7.22
N GLU A 158 8.56 -4.30 -6.09
CA GLU A 158 7.17 -4.66 -5.72
C GLU A 158 6.13 -3.80 -6.46
N TYR A 159 6.47 -2.55 -6.80
CA TYR A 159 5.52 -1.61 -7.38
C TYR A 159 6.11 -0.77 -8.52
N VAL A 160 5.52 -0.90 -9.70
CA VAL A 160 5.78 -0.03 -10.86
C VAL A 160 4.63 0.97 -10.95
N PRO A 161 4.89 2.30 -10.97
CA PRO A 161 3.83 3.31 -11.10
C PRO A 161 3.26 3.25 -12.52
N GLY A 162 2.22 2.45 -12.71
CA GLY A 162 1.61 2.30 -14.03
C GLY A 162 0.82 1.02 -14.20
N GLU A 163 -0.11 0.74 -13.30
CA GLU A 163 -1.44 0.22 -13.61
C GLU A 163 -2.15 -0.01 -12.29
N SER A 164 -3.20 0.78 -12.05
CA SER A 164 -4.14 0.52 -10.97
C SER A 164 -4.88 -0.76 -11.32
N GLN A 165 -4.30 -1.91 -10.95
CA GLN A 165 -5.06 -3.14 -10.76
C GLN A 165 -6.02 -2.84 -9.61
N LYS A 166 -7.21 -2.33 -9.95
CA LYS A 166 -8.36 -2.41 -9.08
C LYS A 166 -8.53 -3.89 -8.77
N LYS A 167 -8.01 -4.35 -7.62
CA LYS A 167 -8.66 -5.44 -6.92
C LYS A 167 -10.01 -4.89 -6.47
N THR A 168 -10.97 -4.93 -7.38
CA THR A 168 -12.35 -5.13 -6.97
C THR A 168 -12.35 -6.43 -6.18
N ASP A 169 -12.31 -6.34 -4.85
CA ASP A 169 -12.89 -7.36 -3.99
C ASP A 169 -14.41 -7.37 -4.24
N ASN A 170 -14.78 -7.84 -5.43
CA ASN A 170 -16.10 -8.35 -5.66
C ASN A 170 -16.07 -9.74 -5.06
N GLY A 171 -16.69 -9.90 -3.89
CA GLY A 171 -16.86 -11.16 -3.21
C GLY A 171 -17.52 -12.21 -4.11
N PHE A 172 -16.69 -12.88 -4.89
CA PHE A 172 -17.00 -14.06 -5.68
C PHE A 172 -15.90 -15.07 -5.40
N ASN A 173 -16.09 -15.83 -4.32
CA ASN A 173 -15.30 -17.03 -4.12
C ASN A 173 -15.74 -18.06 -5.18
N PRO A 174 -14.82 -18.60 -5.98
CA PRO A 174 -15.15 -19.67 -6.93
C PRO A 174 -15.85 -20.85 -6.23
N LEU A 175 -15.49 -21.10 -4.97
CA LEU A 175 -16.13 -22.08 -4.10
C LEU A 175 -17.62 -21.79 -3.83
N ASP A 176 -17.99 -20.53 -3.59
CA ASP A 176 -19.39 -20.15 -3.35
C ASP A 176 -20.24 -20.34 -4.61
N MET A 177 -19.64 -20.13 -5.79
CA MET A 177 -20.31 -20.41 -7.07
C MET A 177 -20.50 -21.92 -7.29
N VAL A 178 -19.54 -22.75 -6.88
CA VAL A 178 -19.70 -24.22 -6.90
C VAL A 178 -20.83 -24.64 -5.97
N TRP A 179 -20.86 -24.14 -4.73
CA TRP A 179 -21.90 -24.47 -3.76
C TRP A 179 -23.29 -24.00 -4.18
N PHE A 180 -23.39 -22.80 -4.76
CA PHE A 180 -24.63 -22.29 -5.33
C PHE A 180 -25.10 -23.15 -6.52
N GLY A 181 -24.18 -23.55 -7.41
CA GLY A 181 -24.47 -24.44 -8.52
C GLY A 181 -25.00 -25.81 -8.06
N VAL A 182 -24.38 -26.40 -7.04
CA VAL A 182 -24.83 -27.64 -6.42
C VAL A 182 -26.22 -27.49 -5.80
N PHE A 183 -26.48 -26.38 -5.11
CA PHE A 183 -27.78 -26.09 -4.52
C PHE A 183 -28.89 -25.98 -5.59
N VAL A 184 -28.65 -25.20 -6.66
CA VAL A 184 -29.60 -25.04 -7.76
C VAL A 184 -29.84 -26.38 -8.47
N PHE A 185 -28.80 -27.18 -8.66
CA PHE A 185 -28.93 -28.51 -9.27
C PHE A 185 -29.81 -29.45 -8.42
N ILE A 186 -29.59 -29.52 -7.11
CA ILE A 186 -30.40 -30.34 -6.20
C ILE A 186 -31.85 -29.85 -6.14
N TRP A 187 -32.05 -28.53 -6.14
CA TRP A 187 -33.37 -27.92 -6.13
C TRP A 187 -34.15 -28.22 -7.41
N LEU A 188 -33.52 -28.08 -8.58
CA LEU A 188 -34.10 -28.45 -9.87
C LEU A 188 -34.35 -29.95 -9.97
N ALA A 189 -33.42 -30.79 -9.51
CA ALA A 189 -33.60 -32.24 -9.47
C ALA A 189 -34.80 -32.65 -8.60
N SER A 190 -35.02 -31.96 -7.48
CA SER A 190 -36.16 -32.20 -6.59
C SER A 190 -37.51 -31.83 -7.21
N ILE A 191 -37.53 -30.80 -8.07
CA ILE A 191 -38.73 -30.40 -8.83
C ILE A 191 -38.97 -31.35 -10.00
N LEU A 192 -37.92 -31.66 -10.76
CA LEU A 192 -38.00 -32.50 -11.95
C LEU A 192 -38.26 -33.98 -11.61
N GLY A 193 -37.78 -34.47 -10.47
CA GLY A 193 -38.01 -35.84 -9.99
C GLY A 193 -39.47 -36.15 -9.67
N ARG A 194 -40.33 -35.13 -9.53
CA ARG A 194 -41.78 -35.30 -9.38
C ARG A 194 -42.52 -35.42 -10.72
N SER A 195 -41.85 -35.14 -11.84
CA SER A 195 -42.45 -35.24 -13.17
C SER A 195 -42.27 -36.65 -13.75
N LYS A 196 -43.35 -37.27 -14.23
CA LYS A 196 -43.31 -38.62 -14.84
C LYS A 196 -42.73 -38.65 -16.26
N SER A 197 -42.31 -37.51 -16.81
CA SER A 197 -41.88 -37.34 -18.20
C SER A 197 -40.38 -37.04 -18.29
N TRP A 198 -39.60 -38.00 -18.78
CA TRP A 198 -38.13 -37.93 -18.86
C TRP A 198 -37.58 -36.82 -19.79
N TRP A 199 -38.37 -36.35 -20.75
CA TRP A 199 -37.93 -35.39 -21.79
C TRP A 199 -38.14 -33.91 -21.43
N ALA A 200 -38.93 -33.60 -20.40
CA ALA A 200 -39.26 -32.22 -20.03
C ALA A 200 -38.06 -31.42 -19.51
N GLY A 201 -37.18 -32.06 -18.74
CA GLY A 201 -35.94 -31.42 -18.25
C GLY A 201 -34.97 -31.03 -19.37
N GLY A 202 -34.90 -31.84 -20.44
CA GLY A 202 -34.03 -31.56 -21.59
C GLY A 202 -34.46 -30.31 -22.37
N ILE A 203 -35.77 -30.12 -22.58
CA ILE A 203 -36.30 -28.95 -23.29
C ILE A 203 -36.08 -27.67 -22.49
N ILE A 204 -36.33 -27.71 -21.17
CA ILE A 204 -36.10 -26.56 -20.29
C ILE A 204 -34.62 -26.19 -20.28
N GLY A 205 -33.73 -27.18 -20.20
CA GLY A 205 -32.28 -26.96 -20.29
C GLY A 205 -31.85 -26.30 -21.61
N ALA A 206 -32.40 -26.76 -22.73
CA ALA A 206 -32.10 -26.18 -24.05
C ALA A 206 -32.54 -24.71 -24.17
N ILE A 207 -33.75 -24.37 -23.68
CA ILE A 207 -34.27 -22.99 -23.72
C ILE A 207 -33.41 -22.06 -22.86
N VAL A 208 -33.07 -22.49 -21.64
CA VAL A 208 -32.21 -21.70 -20.74
C VAL A 208 -30.81 -21.53 -21.34
N GLY A 209 -30.23 -22.58 -21.94
CA GLY A 209 -28.93 -22.50 -22.60
C GLY A 209 -28.89 -21.49 -23.73
N ILE A 210 -29.90 -21.48 -24.60
CA ILE A 210 -30.01 -20.51 -25.71
C ILE A 210 -30.15 -19.07 -25.18
N ALA A 211 -30.98 -18.88 -24.14
CA ALA A 211 -31.14 -17.56 -23.52
C ALA A 211 -29.83 -17.03 -22.91
N LEU A 212 -29.07 -17.89 -22.23
CA LEU A 212 -27.77 -17.52 -21.65
C LEU A 212 -26.75 -17.14 -22.73
N ILE A 213 -26.68 -17.90 -23.83
CA ILE A 213 -25.79 -17.57 -24.98
C ILE A 213 -26.11 -16.19 -25.54
N PHE A 214 -27.41 -15.88 -25.68
CA PHE A 214 -27.86 -14.59 -26.21
C PHE A 214 -27.54 -13.43 -25.27
N ILE A 215 -27.80 -13.59 -23.97
CA ILE A 215 -27.51 -12.59 -22.93
C ILE A 215 -26.00 -12.33 -22.84
N PHE A 216 -25.18 -13.39 -22.77
CA PHE A 216 -23.72 -13.24 -22.67
C PHE A 216 -23.10 -12.62 -23.92
N SER A 217 -23.55 -13.00 -25.13
CA SER A 217 -23.05 -12.41 -26.37
C SER A 217 -23.33 -10.91 -26.45
N TRP A 218 -24.52 -10.49 -26.02
CA TRP A 218 -24.90 -9.08 -26.03
C TRP A 218 -24.10 -8.26 -25.00
N LEU A 219 -23.87 -8.84 -23.82
CA LEU A 219 -23.12 -8.20 -22.73
C LEU A 219 -21.64 -8.02 -23.10
N VAL A 220 -21.01 -9.04 -23.72
CA VAL A 220 -19.63 -8.94 -24.22
C VAL A 220 -19.50 -7.88 -25.32
N GLY A 221 -20.46 -7.84 -26.26
CA GLY A 221 -20.49 -6.83 -27.33
C GLY A 221 -20.64 -5.39 -26.81
N LEU A 222 -21.47 -5.18 -25.78
CA LEU A 222 -21.62 -3.86 -25.15
C LEU A 222 -20.37 -3.41 -24.41
N ILE A 223 -19.75 -4.30 -23.63
CA ILE A 223 -18.53 -3.98 -22.88
C ILE A 223 -17.37 -3.64 -23.83
N THR A 224 -17.16 -4.46 -24.87
CA THR A 224 -16.11 -4.19 -25.86
C THR A 224 -16.34 -2.87 -26.58
N THR A 225 -17.58 -2.55 -26.96
CA THR A 225 -17.91 -1.26 -27.58
C THR A 225 -17.64 -0.08 -26.62
N LEU A 226 -18.11 -0.18 -25.37
CA LEU A 226 -17.91 0.87 -24.36
C LEU A 226 -16.44 1.12 -24.01
N ILE A 227 -15.57 0.12 -24.14
CA ILE A 227 -14.13 0.25 -23.86
C ILE A 227 -13.38 0.75 -25.10
N LEU A 228 -13.64 0.17 -26.27
CA LEU A 228 -12.89 0.50 -27.49
C LEU A 228 -13.27 1.87 -28.07
N THR A 229 -14.51 2.32 -27.91
CA THR A 229 -14.93 3.62 -28.45
C THR A 229 -14.20 4.79 -27.76
N PRO A 230 -14.16 4.92 -26.41
CA PRO A 230 -13.38 5.98 -25.75
C PRO A 230 -11.88 5.86 -25.99
N LEU A 231 -11.34 4.63 -26.02
CA LEU A 231 -9.92 4.43 -26.32
C LEU A 231 -9.56 4.87 -27.74
N GLY A 232 -10.40 4.53 -28.73
CA GLY A 232 -10.23 4.97 -30.11
C GLY A 232 -10.30 6.49 -30.26
N LEU A 233 -11.29 7.13 -29.60
CA LEU A 233 -11.42 8.59 -29.60
C LEU A 233 -10.26 9.29 -28.88
N LEU A 234 -9.78 8.73 -27.76
CA LEU A 234 -8.63 9.26 -27.04
C LEU A 234 -7.35 9.14 -27.87
N PHE A 235 -7.16 8.00 -28.52
CA PHE A 235 -6.03 7.78 -29.42
C PHE A 235 -6.06 8.76 -30.60
N ASP A 236 -7.22 8.91 -31.26
CA ASP A 236 -7.40 9.87 -32.35
C ASP A 236 -7.19 11.32 -31.89
N TYR A 237 -7.68 11.69 -30.71
CA TYR A 237 -7.46 13.01 -30.12
C TYR A 237 -5.97 13.28 -29.86
N ILE A 238 -5.24 12.33 -29.27
CA ILE A 238 -3.81 12.47 -28.99
C ILE A 238 -3.02 12.60 -30.30
N VAL A 239 -3.28 11.71 -31.26
CA VAL A 239 -2.58 11.68 -32.55
C VAL A 239 -2.88 12.94 -33.37
N SER A 240 -4.15 13.35 -33.46
CA SER A 240 -4.56 14.53 -34.22
C SER A 240 -4.01 15.82 -33.62
N LYS A 241 -4.07 15.98 -32.28
CA LYS A 241 -3.52 17.16 -31.59
C LYS A 241 -2.03 17.30 -31.84
N GLN A 242 -1.30 16.19 -31.77
CA GLN A 242 0.15 16.20 -31.96
C GLN A 242 0.56 16.38 -33.43
N TYR A 243 -0.25 15.90 -34.37
CA TYR A 243 -0.09 16.17 -35.79
C TYR A 243 -0.32 17.65 -36.13
N GLN A 244 -1.39 18.26 -35.62
CA GLN A 244 -1.68 19.68 -35.87
C GLN A 244 -0.64 20.60 -35.24
N ALA A 245 -0.18 20.28 -34.03
CA ALA A 245 0.91 21.00 -33.37
C ALA A 245 2.21 20.94 -34.18
N GLY A 246 2.55 19.77 -34.73
CA GLY A 246 3.73 19.60 -35.59
C GLY A 246 3.61 20.34 -36.93
N LYS A 247 2.42 20.32 -37.56
CA LYS A 247 2.17 21.03 -38.82
C LYS A 247 2.33 22.55 -38.68
N ALA A 248 1.93 23.12 -37.54
CA ALA A 248 2.07 24.54 -37.26
C ALA A 248 3.54 24.98 -37.06
N SER A 249 4.41 24.08 -36.57
CA SER A 249 5.83 24.36 -36.32
C SER A 249 6.78 23.90 -37.43
N GLY A 250 6.24 23.38 -38.56
CA GLY A 250 7.06 22.85 -39.66
C GLY A 250 7.79 21.55 -39.34
N HIS A 251 7.37 20.81 -38.31
CA HIS A 251 7.99 19.55 -37.87
C HIS A 251 6.97 18.42 -37.85
N ILE A 252 7.21 17.37 -38.64
CA ILE A 252 6.32 16.20 -38.70
C ILE A 252 6.66 15.28 -37.51
N PRO A 253 5.67 14.73 -36.78
CA PRO A 253 5.94 13.85 -35.64
C PRO A 253 6.77 12.60 -35.98
N TRP A 254 7.56 12.14 -35.01
CA TRP A 254 8.60 11.11 -35.15
C TRP A 254 8.11 9.71 -35.55
N TRP A 255 6.82 9.39 -35.41
CA TRP A 255 6.23 8.14 -35.93
C TRP A 255 5.93 8.19 -37.43
N ILE A 256 6.17 9.32 -38.10
CA ILE A 256 6.05 9.51 -39.56
C ILE A 256 7.45 9.69 -40.21
N GLY A 257 8.53 9.82 -39.44
CA GLY A 257 9.90 9.92 -39.98
C GLY A 257 10.95 9.98 -38.87
N GLY A 258 12.01 9.17 -38.99
CA GLY A 258 12.94 8.86 -37.90
C GLY A 258 14.03 9.90 -37.62
N GLY A 259 14.46 9.95 -36.36
CA GLY A 259 15.85 10.29 -35.98
C GLY A 259 16.06 11.43 -34.96
N ARG A 260 16.41 11.01 -33.72
CA ARG A 260 17.33 11.61 -32.72
C ARG A 260 17.06 12.99 -32.08
N GLY A 261 16.89 12.94 -30.75
CA GLY A 261 17.88 13.57 -29.84
C GLY A 261 17.39 14.64 -28.85
N GLY A 262 17.17 14.23 -27.59
CA GLY A 262 17.62 14.90 -26.36
C GLY A 262 16.93 16.20 -25.89
N SER A 263 16.39 16.19 -24.66
CA SER A 263 16.94 16.97 -23.52
C SER A 263 16.07 16.82 -22.26
N SER A 264 16.76 16.97 -21.13
CA SER A 264 16.39 16.92 -19.72
C SER A 264 15.21 17.80 -19.29
N GLY A 265 14.55 17.38 -18.21
CA GLY A 265 13.70 18.23 -17.37
C GLY A 265 13.64 17.69 -15.95
N GLY A 266 14.30 18.36 -15.02
CA GLY A 266 14.20 18.07 -13.59
C GLY A 266 12.86 18.52 -13.02
N PHE A 267 12.33 17.77 -12.06
CA PHE A 267 11.17 18.19 -11.28
C PHE A 267 11.40 17.91 -9.79
N GLY A 268 11.62 19.01 -9.05
CA GLY A 268 11.43 19.07 -7.62
C GLY A 268 9.98 18.77 -7.29
N GLY A 269 9.80 17.84 -6.36
CA GLY A 269 8.50 17.52 -5.78
C GLY A 269 8.76 17.44 -4.29
N GLY A 270 8.12 18.33 -3.53
CA GLY A 270 8.14 18.25 -2.08
C GLY A 270 7.17 17.18 -1.61
N PHE A 271 7.38 16.69 -0.38
CA PHE A 271 6.50 15.79 0.34
C PHE A 271 5.03 16.24 0.24
N GLY A 272 4.18 15.33 -0.27
CA GLY A 272 2.75 15.57 -0.53
C GLY A 272 1.81 15.07 0.57
N GLY A 273 2.35 14.64 1.72
CA GLY A 273 1.61 13.91 2.75
C GLY A 273 1.56 12.40 2.47
N PHE A 274 1.40 11.61 3.52
CA PHE A 274 1.19 10.17 3.39
C PHE A 274 -0.25 9.86 2.98
N GLY A 275 -0.41 8.78 2.21
CA GLY A 275 -1.67 8.49 1.52
C GLY A 275 -2.73 7.76 2.34
N GLY A 276 -2.48 7.38 3.59
CA GLY A 276 -3.41 6.66 4.46
C GLY A 276 -3.29 5.13 4.42
N GLY A 277 -2.07 4.60 4.47
CA GLY A 277 -1.81 3.16 4.58
C GLY A 277 -2.07 2.59 5.98
N SER A 278 -2.25 1.27 6.05
CA SER A 278 -2.47 0.48 7.26
C SER A 278 -1.38 -0.58 7.43
N SER A 279 -1.05 -0.92 8.68
CA SER A 279 -0.07 -1.95 9.01
C SER A 279 -0.72 -3.06 9.84
N GLY A 280 -0.27 -4.30 9.60
CA GLY A 280 -0.69 -5.48 10.36
C GLY A 280 0.14 -5.78 11.61
N GLY A 281 1.12 -4.93 11.95
CA GLY A 281 2.11 -5.21 12.99
C GLY A 281 3.40 -5.89 12.47
N GLY A 282 3.55 -6.00 11.16
CA GLY A 282 4.71 -6.62 10.50
C GLY A 282 6.01 -5.82 10.70
N GLY A 283 7.14 -6.52 10.67
CA GLY A 283 8.47 -5.93 10.83
C GLY A 283 9.23 -6.47 12.04
N SER A 284 10.13 -5.65 12.61
CA SER A 284 11.01 -6.11 13.69
C SER A 284 11.42 -4.95 14.60
N SER A 285 11.71 -5.26 15.86
CA SER A 285 12.25 -4.32 16.85
C SER A 285 13.62 -4.76 17.34
N GLY A 286 14.41 -3.80 17.85
CA GLY A 286 15.71 -4.08 18.44
C GLY A 286 16.19 -2.94 19.33
N SER A 287 17.23 -3.23 20.11
CA SER A 287 17.92 -2.25 20.96
C SER A 287 19.43 -2.26 20.70
N TRP A 288 20.11 -1.14 21.02
CA TRP A 288 21.54 -0.96 20.79
C TRP A 288 22.37 -0.62 22.03
#